data_AF-A0A165IAH6-F1
#
_entry.id   AF-A0A165IAH6-F1
#
_cell.length_a   1.000
_cell.length_b   1.000
_cell.length_c   1.000
_cell.angle_alpha   90.00
_cell.angle_beta   90.00
_cell.angle_gamma   90.00
#
_symmetry.space_group_name_H-M   'P 1'
#
loop_
_entity.id
_entity.type
_entity.pdbx_description
1 polymer ?
#
loop_
_entity_poly.entity_id
_entity_poly.type
_entity_poly.pdbx_seq_one_letter_code
_entity_poly.pdbx_strand_id
1 'polypeptide(L)'
;MSEQAASTQIADQTASQSGVLAKLLIFSAALAVAPIASYFLSKDYLWDGNTTLAAVTAIVTANVVLVAYIIMSVREERQATLVSPSPPAPLPVESKKER
;
A
#
# COMPACT_ATOMS: atom_id res chain seq x y z
N MET A 1 -24.13 25.43 3.72
CA MET A 1 -24.21 23.95 3.65
C MET A 1 -23.11 23.32 2.80
N SER A 2 -22.54 24.02 1.80
CA SER A 2 -21.40 23.56 0.98
C SER A 2 -20.05 23.56 1.73
N GLU A 3 -19.80 24.52 2.62
CA GLU A 3 -18.56 24.60 3.41
C GLU A 3 -18.41 23.44 4.40
N GLN A 4 -19.53 22.98 4.98
CA GLN A 4 -19.55 21.86 5.90
C GLN A 4 -19.21 20.54 5.17
N ALA A 5 -19.73 20.35 3.96
CA ALA A 5 -19.42 19.18 3.12
C ALA A 5 -17.95 19.13 2.66
N ALA A 6 -17.30 20.28 2.45
CA ALA A 6 -15.87 20.35 2.15
C ALA A 6 -15.02 20.01 3.39
N SER A 7 -15.40 20.51 4.57
CA SER A 7 -14.69 20.21 5.81
C SER A 7 -14.77 18.73 6.22
N THR A 8 -15.90 18.07 5.98
CA THR A 8 -16.07 16.63 6.23
C THR A 8 -15.24 15.78 5.26
N GLN A 9 -15.18 16.14 3.97
CA GLN A 9 -14.32 15.45 3.00
C GLN A 9 -12.82 15.52 3.35
N ILE A 10 -12.35 16.68 3.79
CA ILE A 10 -10.94 16.84 4.20
C ILE A 10 -10.65 16.00 5.46
N ALA A 11 -11.60 15.91 6.40
CA ALA A 11 -11.47 15.05 7.58
C ALA A 11 -11.44 13.56 7.20
N ASP A 12 -12.32 13.10 6.30
CA ASP A 12 -12.36 11.70 5.84
C ASP A 12 -11.14 11.32 5.00
N GLN A 13 -10.63 12.23 4.16
CA GLN A 13 -9.38 12.04 3.44
C GLN A 13 -8.19 11.91 4.39
N THR A 14 -8.11 12.77 5.41
CA THR A 14 -7.04 12.73 6.42
C THR A 14 -7.09 11.44 7.25
N ALA A 15 -8.29 11.01 7.64
CA ALA A 15 -8.50 9.76 8.36
C ALA A 15 -8.07 8.55 7.52
N SER A 16 -8.44 8.53 6.23
CA SER A 16 -8.06 7.46 5.30
C SER A 16 -6.55 7.41 5.05
N GLN A 17 -5.90 8.57 4.94
CA GLN A 17 -4.47 8.70 4.65
C GLN A 17 -3.58 8.24 5.84
N SER A 18 -4.07 8.38 7.07
CA SER A 18 -3.36 7.93 8.28
C SER A 18 -3.14 6.41 8.32
N GLY A 19 -4.11 5.62 7.83
CA GLY A 19 -4.02 4.17 7.78
C GLY A 19 -3.00 3.66 6.75
N VAL A 20 -2.90 4.36 5.60
CA VAL A 20 -1.93 4.03 4.54
C VAL A 20 -0.51 4.22 5.05
N LEU A 21 -0.23 5.36 5.69
CA LEU A 21 1.10 5.71 6.20
C LEU A 21 1.60 4.68 7.23
N ALA A 22 0.73 4.24 8.14
CA ALA A 22 1.07 3.19 9.10
C ALA A 22 1.43 1.87 8.41
N LYS A 23 0.66 1.46 7.39
CA LYS A 23 0.93 0.23 6.62
C LYS A 23 2.23 0.32 5.84
N LEU A 24 2.52 1.46 5.21
CA LEU A 24 3.80 1.68 4.51
C LEU A 24 5.00 1.53 5.46
N LEU A 25 4.92 2.10 6.66
CA LEU A 25 5.97 1.95 7.68
C LEU A 25 6.13 0.49 8.11
N ILE A 26 5.03 -0.23 8.34
CA ILE A 26 5.05 -1.65 8.70
C ILE A 26 5.67 -2.48 7.57
N PHE A 27 5.28 -2.26 6.32
CA PHE A 27 5.84 -2.99 5.18
C PHE A 27 7.30 -2.66 4.93
N SER A 28 7.71 -1.40 5.13
CA SER A 28 9.12 -1.00 5.06
C SER A 28 9.95 -1.74 6.12
N ALA A 29 9.48 -1.76 7.37
CA ALA A 29 10.13 -2.52 8.44
C ALA A 29 10.12 -4.03 8.15
N ALA A 30 9.01 -4.58 7.67
CA ALA A 30 8.90 -5.99 7.33
C ALA A 30 9.85 -6.40 6.21
N LEU A 31 10.08 -5.54 5.21
CA LEU A 31 10.99 -5.81 4.11
C LEU A 31 12.45 -5.86 4.56
N ALA A 32 12.81 -5.15 5.63
CA ALA A 32 14.11 -5.29 6.28
C ALA A 32 14.16 -6.51 7.20
N VAL A 33 13.19 -6.66 8.11
CA VAL A 33 13.26 -7.65 9.19
C VAL A 33 12.95 -9.06 8.71
N ALA A 34 11.95 -9.26 7.85
CA ALA A 34 11.50 -10.59 7.47
C ALA A 34 12.54 -11.39 6.64
N PRO A 35 13.24 -10.81 5.64
CA PRO A 35 14.30 -11.53 4.93
C PRO A 35 15.50 -11.84 5.82
N ILE A 36 15.86 -10.92 6.71
CA ILE A 36 16.94 -11.13 7.68
C ILE A 36 16.59 -12.26 8.65
N ALA A 37 15.38 -12.23 9.22
CA ALA A 37 14.89 -13.28 10.09
C ALA A 37 14.84 -14.63 9.35
N SER A 38 14.34 -14.64 8.12
CA SER A 38 14.30 -15.82 7.26
C SER A 38 15.70 -16.38 6.99
N TYR A 39 16.69 -15.53 6.73
CA TYR A 39 18.09 -15.96 6.55
C TYR A 39 18.62 -16.72 7.76
N PHE A 40 18.56 -16.12 8.95
CA PHE A 40 19.11 -16.72 10.16
C PHE A 40 18.33 -17.97 10.58
N LEU A 41 17.00 -17.90 10.55
CA LEU A 41 16.15 -19.04 10.92
C LEU A 41 16.40 -20.24 10.01
N SER A 42 16.49 -20.00 8.71
CA SER A 42 16.67 -21.08 7.75
C SER A 42 18.11 -21.61 7.72
N LYS A 43 19.10 -20.77 8.00
CA LYS A 43 20.50 -21.19 8.17
C LYS A 43 20.63 -22.20 9.31
N ASP A 44 19.98 -21.95 10.45
CA ASP A 44 20.12 -22.79 11.65
C ASP A 44 19.19 -24.02 11.64
N TYR A 45 18.00 -23.95 11.04
CA TYR A 45 17.01 -25.06 11.06
C TYR A 45 16.91 -25.88 9.78
N LEU A 46 17.14 -25.31 8.59
CA LEU A 46 16.88 -25.99 7.31
C LEU A 46 18.14 -26.47 6.59
N TRP A 47 19.26 -25.76 6.73
CA TRP A 47 20.44 -25.99 5.88
C TRP A 47 21.75 -26.22 6.62
N ASP A 48 21.70 -26.53 7.91
CA ASP A 48 22.86 -26.93 8.73
C ASP A 48 24.07 -25.99 8.54
N GLY A 49 23.80 -24.68 8.56
CA GLY A 49 24.83 -23.65 8.41
C GLY A 49 25.18 -23.24 6.98
N ASN A 50 24.63 -23.87 5.92
CA ASN A 50 24.89 -23.47 4.53
C ASN A 50 24.32 -22.08 4.20
N THR A 51 25.21 -21.10 4.11
CA THR A 51 24.89 -19.69 3.90
C THR A 51 24.32 -19.38 2.52
N THR A 52 24.66 -20.19 1.51
CA THR A 52 24.20 -19.95 0.13
C THR A 52 22.71 -20.29 0.00
N LEU A 53 22.29 -21.44 0.53
CA LEU A 53 20.86 -21.80 0.53
C LEU A 53 20.04 -20.88 1.45
N ALA A 54 20.63 -20.46 2.58
CA ALA A 54 20.04 -19.46 3.46
C ALA A 54 19.80 -18.12 2.75
N ALA A 55 20.79 -17.64 1.98
CA ALA A 55 20.67 -16.41 1.21
C ALA A 55 19.60 -16.52 0.12
N VAL A 56 19.53 -17.64 -0.60
CA VAL A 56 18.49 -17.86 -1.62
C VAL A 56 17.09 -17.75 -1.01
N THR A 57 16.86 -18.34 0.16
CA THR A 57 15.54 -18.27 0.80
C THR A 57 15.21 -16.90 1.37
N ALA A 58 16.21 -16.17 1.85
CA ALA A 58 16.02 -14.77 2.23
C ALA A 58 15.57 -13.93 1.03
N ILE A 59 16.19 -14.13 -0.15
CA ILE A 59 15.81 -13.45 -1.40
C ILE A 59 14.39 -13.84 -1.81
N VAL A 60 14.04 -15.13 -1.75
CA VAL A 60 12.67 -15.60 -2.04
C VAL A 60 11.68 -14.95 -1.07
N THR A 61 12.00 -14.91 0.22
CA THR A 61 11.17 -14.28 1.27
C THR A 61 10.96 -12.79 0.99
N ALA A 62 12.00 -12.06 0.59
CA ALA A 62 11.89 -10.64 0.24
C ALA A 62 10.92 -10.40 -0.92
N ASN A 63 10.98 -11.24 -1.96
CA ASN A 63 10.04 -11.16 -3.08
C ASN A 63 8.61 -11.49 -2.67
N VAL A 64 8.41 -12.46 -1.76
CA VAL A 64 7.09 -12.77 -1.20
C VAL A 64 6.51 -11.57 -0.44
N VAL A 65 7.32 -10.89 0.38
CA VAL A 65 6.91 -9.67 1.10
C VAL A 65 6.54 -8.55 0.12
N LEU A 66 7.32 -8.38 -0.95
CA LEU A 66 7.03 -7.40 -1.99
C LEU A 66 5.68 -7.68 -2.69
N VAL A 67 5.43 -8.93 -3.06
CA VAL A 67 4.15 -9.33 -3.68
C VAL A 67 2.99 -9.12 -2.70
N ALA A 68 3.15 -9.50 -1.42
CA ALA A 68 2.14 -9.27 -0.39
C ALA A 68 1.83 -7.78 -0.20
N TYR A 69 2.85 -6.92 -0.24
CA TYR A 69 2.69 -5.46 -0.22
C TYR A 69 1.86 -4.98 -1.42
N ILE A 70 2.21 -5.39 -2.64
CA ILE A 70 1.48 -5.00 -3.85
C ILE A 70 0.01 -5.40 -3.76
N ILE A 71 -0.28 -6.64 -3.34
CA ILE A 71 -1.66 -7.12 -3.19
C ILE A 71 -2.43 -6.28 -2.16
N MET A 72 -1.83 -6.00 -1.00
CA MET A 72 -2.45 -5.16 0.02
C MET A 72 -2.73 -3.75 -0.53
N SER A 73 -1.76 -3.13 -1.20
CA SER A 73 -1.89 -1.79 -1.77
C SER A 73 -3.00 -1.71 -2.81
N VAL A 74 -3.11 -2.71 -3.70
CA VAL A 74 -4.20 -2.77 -4.70
C VAL A 74 -5.57 -2.95 -4.03
N ARG A 75 -5.67 -3.73 -2.95
CA ARG A 75 -6.92 -3.89 -2.21
C ARG A 75 -7.32 -2.61 -1.49
N GLU A 76 -6.36 -1.86 -0.99
CA GLU A 76 -6.57 -0.57 -0.36
C GLU A 76 -7.02 0.50 -1.37
N GLU A 77 -6.37 0.57 -2.53
CA GLU A 77 -6.74 1.46 -3.63
C GLU A 77 -8.17 1.19 -4.14
N ARG A 78 -8.56 -0.10 -4.26
CA ARG A 78 -9.94 -0.47 -4.60
C ARG A 78 -10.94 0.00 -3.55
N GLN A 79 -10.64 -0.16 -2.26
CA GLN A 79 -11.54 0.30 -1.19
C GLN A 79 -11.70 1.83 -1.22
N ALA A 80 -10.62 2.57 -1.46
CA ALA A 80 -10.69 4.03 -1.61
C ALA A 80 -11.58 4.46 -2.78
N THR A 81 -11.52 3.74 -3.91
CA THR A 81 -12.35 4.02 -5.09
C THR A 81 -13.83 3.72 -4.86
N LEU A 82 -14.16 2.65 -4.12
CA LEU A 82 -15.54 2.25 -3.86
C LEU A 82 -16.26 3.13 -2.82
N VAL A 83 -15.51 3.77 -1.91
CA VAL A 83 -16.04 4.69 -0.88
C VAL A 83 -16.24 6.11 -1.42
N SER A 84 -15.82 6.40 -2.65
CA SER A 84 -16.03 7.70 -3.30
C SER A 84 -17.26 7.67 -4.24
N PRO A 85 -18.48 8.02 -3.80
CA PRO A 85 -19.59 8.26 -4.71
C PRO A 85 -19.49 9.69 -5.23
N SER A 86 -18.64 9.95 -6.22
CA SER A 86 -18.92 11.06 -7.13
C SER A 86 -18.28 10.79 -8.49
N PRO A 87 -19.07 10.80 -9.58
CA PRO A 87 -18.51 10.97 -10.91
C PRO A 87 -17.71 12.28 -10.93
N PRO A 88 -16.63 12.38 -11.73
CA PRO A 88 -16.11 13.69 -12.08
C PRO A 88 -17.28 14.49 -12.63
N ALA A 89 -17.59 15.63 -12.00
CA ALA A 89 -18.55 16.57 -12.55
C ALA A 89 -18.19 16.77 -14.03
N PRO A 90 -19.15 16.67 -14.97
CA PRO A 90 -18.87 16.97 -16.36
C PRO A 90 -18.21 18.33 -16.39
N LEU A 91 -17.00 18.41 -16.95
CA LEU A 91 -16.35 19.69 -17.22
C LEU A 91 -17.42 20.59 -17.87
N PRO A 92 -17.60 21.85 -17.42
CA PRO A 92 -18.52 22.75 -18.09
C PRO A 92 -18.03 22.82 -19.53
N VAL A 93 -18.81 22.23 -20.43
CA VAL A 93 -18.58 22.35 -21.87
C VAL A 93 -18.73 23.83 -22.11
N GLU A 94 -17.61 24.51 -22.30
CA GLU A 94 -17.56 25.93 -22.60
C GLU A 94 -18.36 26.11 -23.89
N SER A 95 -19.62 26.52 -23.75
CA SER A 95 -20.43 27.00 -24.86
C SER A 95 -19.69 28.21 -25.41
N LYS A 96 -18.85 27.95 -26.41
CA LYS A 96 -18.22 28.96 -27.25
C LYS A 96 -19.32 29.59 -28.10
N LYS A 97 -20.06 30.46 -27.43
CA LYS A 97 -20.62 31.74 -27.86
C LYS A 97 -20.92 31.79 -29.36
N GLU A 98 -22.19 31.57 -29.67
CA GLU A 98 -22.85 32.26 -30.78
C GLU A 98 -22.42 33.74 -30.76
N ARG A 99 -21.68 34.16 -31.79
CA ARG A 99 -21.65 35.50 -32.35
C ARG A 99 -21.06 35.46 -33.75
#